data_AF-A0A499UFP2-F1
#
_entry.id   AF-A0A499UFP2-F1
#
_cell.length_a   1.000
_cell.length_b   1.000
_cell.length_c   1.000
_cell.angle_alpha   90.00
_cell.angle_beta   90.00
_cell.angle_gamma   90.00
#
_symmetry.space_group_name_H-M   'P 1'
#
loop_
_entity.id
_entity.type
_entity.pdbx_description
1 polymer ?
#
loop_
_entity_poly.entity_id
_entity_poly.type
_entity_poly.pdbx_seq_one_letter_code
_entity_poly.pdbx_strand_id
1 'polypeptide(L)'
;MVTIRHVLRGLLAALVLALLPLQGPAWAATSHPASAPAPGRGWTGTWEAAASGTVPALPGQSIRNVVHTSVGGHAVRVRVTNRLGTAPLQLTSVTVALQESGAPKSAAARAGTMRTATFRHAASVTVPAGEDAVSDPVPLRVAPDVNLLVTLYTPVDSGPATYHHSALQTSFLAPDGDHTAQESGAAYTATTGSWYYVTGVDVLDAPAAGSVVALGDSITDGSGSTSSANRRWPDRLAARLRALPRSAGSGC
;
A
#
# COMPACT_ATOMS: atom_id res chain seq x y z
N MET A 1 -21.89 66.08 -45.32
CA MET A 1 -22.26 66.08 -46.76
C MET A 1 -21.06 65.57 -47.54
N VAL A 2 -21.30 64.73 -48.55
CA VAL A 2 -20.35 64.10 -49.49
C VAL A 2 -19.75 62.73 -49.08
N THR A 3 -20.46 61.69 -49.51
CA THR A 3 -19.99 60.37 -49.94
C THR A 3 -19.10 60.44 -51.17
N ILE A 4 -18.00 59.68 -51.23
CA ILE A 4 -17.40 59.20 -52.49
C ILE A 4 -16.95 57.74 -52.31
N ARG A 5 -17.53 56.87 -53.14
CA ARG A 5 -17.10 55.49 -53.42
C ARG A 5 -15.89 55.54 -54.36
N HIS A 6 -14.87 54.72 -54.13
CA HIS A 6 -14.10 54.07 -55.21
C HIS A 6 -13.67 52.67 -54.80
N VAL A 7 -13.55 51.81 -55.81
CA VAL A 7 -13.56 50.35 -55.77
C VAL A 7 -12.20 49.84 -56.30
N LEU A 8 -11.83 48.63 -55.88
CA LEU A 8 -11.12 47.54 -56.61
C LEU A 8 -9.62 47.25 -56.32
N ARG A 9 -9.42 45.93 -56.10
CA ARG A 9 -8.26 45.03 -56.41
C ARG A 9 -7.11 45.07 -55.40
N GLY A 10 -6.95 44.06 -54.54
CA GLY A 10 -6.40 42.70 -54.80
C GLY A 10 -5.31 42.51 -53.71
N LEU A 11 -5.12 41.42 -52.98
CA LEU A 11 -5.02 40.00 -53.30
C LEU A 11 -5.46 39.19 -52.06
N LEU A 12 -6.25 38.13 -52.26
CA LEU A 12 -6.34 37.03 -51.28
C LEU A 12 -5.16 36.10 -51.50
N ALA A 13 -4.22 36.06 -50.55
CA ALA A 13 -3.26 34.98 -50.44
C ALA A 13 -3.87 33.89 -49.55
N ALA A 14 -4.32 32.80 -50.16
CA ALA A 14 -4.74 31.60 -49.45
C ALA A 14 -3.49 30.85 -48.94
N LEU A 15 -3.28 30.85 -47.63
CA LEU A 15 -2.24 30.06 -46.98
C LEU A 15 -2.78 28.65 -46.74
N VAL A 16 -2.40 27.69 -47.60
CA VAL A 16 -2.66 26.26 -47.39
C VAL A 16 -1.59 25.72 -46.42
N LEU A 17 -1.96 25.50 -45.16
CA LEU A 17 -1.13 24.80 -44.19
C LEU A 17 -1.27 23.28 -44.42
N ALA A 18 -0.23 22.65 -44.98
CA ALA A 18 -0.17 21.20 -45.10
C ALA A 18 0.09 20.57 -43.72
N LEU A 19 -0.88 19.81 -43.20
CA LEU A 19 -0.66 18.94 -42.04
C LEU A 19 0.15 17.71 -42.49
N LEU A 20 1.43 17.68 -42.10
CA LEU A 20 2.25 16.47 -42.17
C LEU A 20 2.00 15.63 -40.90
N PRO A 21 1.60 14.35 -41.01
CA PRO A 21 1.50 13.47 -39.85
C PRO A 21 2.91 13.11 -39.36
N LEU A 22 3.27 13.58 -38.16
CA LEU A 22 4.42 13.10 -37.39
C LEU A 22 4.16 11.65 -36.97
N GLN A 23 4.64 10.69 -37.76
CA GLN A 23 4.69 9.29 -37.36
C GLN A 23 5.94 9.07 -36.50
N GLY A 24 5.80 9.22 -35.18
CA GLY A 24 6.79 8.74 -34.22
C GLY A 24 6.84 7.20 -34.22
N PRO A 25 8.00 6.59 -33.93
CA PRO A 25 8.12 5.14 -33.87
C PRO A 25 7.24 4.59 -32.74
N ALA A 26 6.24 3.79 -33.10
CA ALA A 26 5.44 3.03 -32.14
C ALA A 26 6.31 1.91 -31.57
N TRP A 27 6.78 2.06 -30.33
CA TRP A 27 7.25 0.90 -29.57
C TRP A 27 6.06 0.01 -29.28
N ALA A 28 5.91 -1.04 -30.07
CA ALA A 28 5.05 -2.16 -29.73
C ALA A 28 5.65 -2.84 -28.49
N ALA A 29 5.09 -2.53 -27.32
CA ALA A 29 5.34 -3.31 -26.12
C ALA A 29 4.79 -4.72 -26.37
N THR A 30 5.68 -5.69 -26.57
CA THR A 30 5.33 -7.10 -26.58
C THR A 30 4.92 -7.51 -25.16
N SER A 31 3.62 -7.45 -24.87
CA SER A 31 3.06 -8.11 -23.70
C SER A 31 3.20 -9.62 -23.89
N HIS A 32 4.25 -10.18 -23.32
CA HIS A 32 4.26 -11.62 -23.08
C HIS A 32 3.15 -11.93 -22.07
N PRO A 33 2.18 -12.80 -22.39
CA PRO A 33 1.27 -13.28 -21.36
C PRO A 33 2.12 -14.03 -20.34
N ALA A 34 2.35 -13.39 -19.18
CA ALA A 34 2.89 -14.09 -18.03
C ALA A 34 1.90 -15.22 -17.72
N SER A 35 2.36 -16.47 -17.77
CA SER A 35 1.56 -17.59 -17.30
C SER A 35 1.13 -17.29 -15.88
N ALA A 36 -0.16 -17.06 -15.66
CA ALA A 36 -0.69 -16.90 -14.32
C ALA A 36 -0.34 -18.17 -13.54
N PRO A 37 0.35 -18.09 -12.40
CA PRO A 37 0.54 -19.26 -11.55
C PRO A 37 -0.83 -19.85 -11.24
N ALA A 38 -0.92 -21.17 -11.17
CA ALA A 38 -2.17 -21.85 -10.82
C ALA A 38 -2.76 -21.21 -9.55
N PRO A 39 -4.09 -20.92 -9.53
CA PRO A 39 -4.71 -20.27 -8.39
C PRO A 39 -4.41 -21.04 -7.11
N GLY A 40 -3.87 -20.34 -6.10
CA GLY A 40 -3.57 -20.92 -4.79
C GLY A 40 -2.18 -21.53 -4.58
N ARG A 41 -1.19 -21.28 -5.45
CA ARG A 41 0.22 -21.61 -5.17
C ARG A 41 1.10 -20.37 -5.24
N GLY A 42 1.37 -19.74 -4.09
CA GLY A 42 2.32 -18.64 -3.99
C GLY A 42 1.80 -17.38 -3.30
N TRP A 43 2.66 -16.36 -3.26
CA TRP A 43 2.38 -15.10 -2.61
C TRP A 43 1.47 -14.21 -3.46
N THR A 44 0.42 -13.69 -2.84
CA THR A 44 -0.52 -12.73 -3.44
C THR A 44 -0.54 -11.46 -2.60
N GLY A 45 -0.36 -10.29 -3.21
CA GLY A 45 -0.48 -9.01 -2.51
C GLY A 45 -1.91 -8.79 -2.02
N THR A 46 -2.09 -8.62 -0.72
CA THR A 46 -3.41 -8.33 -0.12
C THR A 46 -3.58 -6.86 0.24
N TRP A 47 -2.50 -6.12 0.40
CA TRP A 47 -2.51 -4.70 0.72
C TRP A 47 -1.19 -4.08 0.28
N GLU A 48 -1.24 -2.85 -0.22
CA GLU A 48 -0.07 -2.08 -0.64
C GLU A 48 -0.35 -0.58 -0.56
N ALA A 49 0.68 0.19 -0.23
CA ALA A 49 0.69 1.65 -0.31
C ALA A 49 2.08 2.13 -0.77
N ALA A 50 2.11 3.14 -1.64
CA ALA A 50 3.37 3.74 -2.09
C ALA A 50 3.98 4.61 -0.98
N ALA A 51 5.31 4.57 -0.83
CA ALA A 51 6.01 5.59 -0.06
C ALA A 51 5.79 6.96 -0.72
N SER A 52 5.39 7.97 0.06
CA SER A 52 5.02 9.30 -0.46
C SER A 52 5.92 10.42 0.04
N GLY A 53 6.98 10.10 0.78
CA GLY A 53 7.94 11.07 1.31
C GLY A 53 8.62 10.59 2.58
N THR A 54 9.18 11.55 3.31
CA THR A 54 9.79 11.32 4.61
C THR A 54 9.30 12.29 5.67
N VAL A 55 9.31 11.86 6.92
CA VAL A 55 9.00 12.67 8.11
C VAL A 55 10.05 12.45 9.19
N PRO A 56 10.10 13.21 10.29
CA PRO A 56 10.99 12.91 11.40
C PRO A 56 10.86 11.46 11.88
N ALA A 57 11.98 10.83 12.26
CA ALA A 57 11.97 9.50 12.86
C ALA A 57 11.25 9.48 14.22
N LEU A 58 10.88 8.27 14.63
CA LEU A 58 10.22 7.98 15.89
C LEU A 58 11.13 7.08 16.75
N PRO A 59 12.33 7.53 17.15
CA PRO A 59 13.25 6.72 17.94
C PRO A 59 12.62 6.39 19.31
N GLY A 60 12.84 5.17 19.76
CA GLY A 60 12.30 4.66 21.03
C GLY A 60 10.82 4.31 20.99
N GLN A 61 10.14 4.36 19.84
CA GLN A 61 8.69 4.17 19.74
C GLN A 61 8.28 2.85 19.07
N SER A 62 7.13 2.33 19.47
CA SER A 62 6.43 1.27 18.72
C SER A 62 5.36 1.87 17.82
N ILE A 63 5.42 1.55 16.54
CA ILE A 63 4.51 2.02 15.50
C ILE A 63 3.61 0.87 15.08
N ARG A 64 2.31 0.94 15.41
CA ARG A 64 1.30 -0.07 15.04
C ARG A 64 0.50 0.41 13.84
N ASN A 65 0.94 0.02 12.66
CA ASN A 65 0.25 0.27 11.40
C ASN A 65 -0.99 -0.62 11.31
N VAL A 66 -2.15 -0.04 10.98
CA VAL A 66 -3.34 -0.83 10.66
C VAL A 66 -3.49 -0.89 9.16
N VAL A 67 -3.52 -2.10 8.58
CA VAL A 67 -3.74 -2.31 7.14
C VAL A 67 -4.99 -3.16 6.91
N HIS A 68 -5.66 -2.98 5.78
CA HIS A 68 -6.91 -3.68 5.49
C HIS A 68 -6.73 -4.67 4.34
N THR A 69 -6.98 -5.95 4.60
CA THR A 69 -6.69 -7.03 3.64
C THR A 69 -7.78 -7.15 2.58
N SER A 70 -7.41 -7.13 1.29
CA SER A 70 -8.33 -7.45 0.19
C SER A 70 -8.64 -8.95 0.07
N VAL A 71 -7.66 -9.84 0.27
CA VAL A 71 -7.77 -11.30 0.16
C VAL A 71 -7.18 -12.00 1.40
N GLY A 72 -7.64 -13.21 1.68
CA GLY A 72 -7.14 -14.02 2.80
C GLY A 72 -6.06 -15.00 2.37
N GLY A 73 -5.41 -15.65 3.36
CA GLY A 73 -4.43 -16.72 3.16
C GLY A 73 -4.02 -17.40 4.48
N HIS A 74 -3.04 -18.30 4.41
CA HIS A 74 -2.62 -19.12 5.55
C HIS A 74 -1.37 -18.61 6.28
N ALA A 75 -0.60 -17.76 5.61
CA ALA A 75 0.53 -17.04 6.17
C ALA A 75 0.59 -15.64 5.58
N VAL A 76 1.27 -14.73 6.27
CA VAL A 76 1.55 -13.37 5.79
C VAL A 76 3.06 -13.16 5.64
N ARG A 77 3.45 -12.21 4.79
CA ARG A 77 4.77 -11.59 4.84
C ARG A 77 4.64 -10.09 4.72
N VAL A 78 5.53 -9.35 5.37
CA VAL A 78 5.51 -7.89 5.43
C VAL A 78 6.66 -7.33 4.60
N ARG A 79 6.36 -6.32 3.78
CA ARG A 79 7.36 -5.52 3.06
C ARG A 79 7.65 -4.25 3.85
N VAL A 80 8.86 -4.15 4.38
CA VAL A 80 9.35 -2.95 5.08
C VAL A 80 10.29 -2.16 4.17
N THR A 81 10.28 -0.83 4.27
CA THR A 81 11.00 0.05 3.35
C THR A 81 11.85 1.07 4.09
N ASN A 82 13.03 1.34 3.53
CA ASN A 82 13.88 2.48 3.85
C ASN A 82 14.29 3.21 2.55
N ARG A 83 13.47 3.09 1.48
CA ARG A 83 13.76 3.63 0.14
C ARG A 83 14.03 5.13 0.10
N LEU A 84 13.38 5.90 0.96
CA LEU A 84 13.53 7.35 1.01
C LEU A 84 14.37 7.82 2.21
N GLY A 85 14.81 6.90 3.07
CA GLY A 85 15.66 7.21 4.22
C GLY A 85 17.11 7.44 3.82
N THR A 86 17.85 8.10 4.70
CA THR A 86 19.25 8.52 4.46
C THR A 86 20.26 7.83 5.38
N ALA A 87 19.81 7.01 6.32
CA ALA A 87 20.64 6.20 7.20
C ALA A 87 20.04 4.79 7.38
N PRO A 88 20.80 3.78 7.85
CA PRO A 88 20.29 2.43 8.06
C PRO A 88 19.14 2.40 9.07
N LEU A 89 17.98 1.90 8.65
CA LEU A 89 16.81 1.71 9.49
C LEU A 89 16.99 0.46 10.35
N GLN A 90 17.01 0.65 11.67
CA GLN A 90 17.07 -0.46 12.62
C GLN A 90 15.68 -0.79 13.16
N LEU A 91 15.25 -2.03 12.95
CA LEU A 91 14.02 -2.60 13.50
C LEU A 91 14.41 -3.78 14.40
N THR A 92 14.22 -3.66 15.71
CA THR A 92 14.59 -4.74 16.64
C THR A 92 13.45 -5.68 16.98
N SER A 93 12.21 -5.27 16.71
CA SER A 93 11.04 -6.14 16.78
C SER A 93 10.01 -5.74 15.73
N VAL A 94 9.46 -6.74 15.04
CA VAL A 94 8.33 -6.59 14.13
C VAL A 94 7.32 -7.68 14.45
N THR A 95 6.04 -7.30 14.62
CA THR A 95 4.96 -8.24 14.88
C THR A 95 3.79 -8.04 13.93
N VAL A 96 3.04 -9.10 13.71
CA VAL A 96 1.76 -9.08 13.01
C VAL A 96 0.68 -9.71 13.89
N ALA A 97 -0.52 -9.13 13.86
CA ALA A 97 -1.68 -9.67 14.58
C ALA A 97 -2.97 -9.24 13.89
N LEU A 98 -4.07 -9.95 14.10
CA LEU A 98 -5.37 -9.42 13.69
C LEU A 98 -5.79 -8.31 14.67
N GLN A 99 -6.41 -7.25 14.18
CA GLN A 99 -7.03 -6.26 15.06
C GLN A 99 -8.25 -6.87 15.76
N GLU A 100 -8.55 -6.42 16.97
CA GLU A 100 -9.77 -6.80 17.68
C GLU A 100 -11.02 -6.52 16.83
N SER A 101 -11.95 -7.48 16.77
CA SER A 101 -13.11 -7.39 15.89
C SER A 101 -14.10 -6.33 16.38
N GLY A 102 -14.76 -5.63 15.46
CA GLY A 102 -15.77 -4.61 15.78
C GLY A 102 -15.22 -3.32 16.41
N ALA A 103 -13.90 -3.21 16.60
CA ALA A 103 -13.25 -2.05 17.20
C ALA A 103 -12.24 -1.38 16.24
N PRO A 104 -12.69 -0.76 15.13
CA PRO A 104 -11.81 -0.27 14.04
C PRO A 104 -10.84 0.85 14.48
N LYS A 105 -11.12 1.50 15.62
CA LYS A 105 -10.27 2.54 16.23
C LYS A 105 -9.52 2.06 17.48
N SER A 106 -9.42 0.75 17.69
CA SER A 106 -8.66 0.17 18.80
C SER A 106 -7.27 -0.26 18.38
N ALA A 107 -6.27 0.01 19.21
CA ALA A 107 -4.93 -0.54 19.03
C ALA A 107 -4.84 -2.01 19.47
N ALA A 108 -5.88 -2.60 20.06
CA ALA A 108 -5.85 -3.95 20.60
C ALA A 108 -5.76 -5.01 19.49
N ALA A 109 -4.88 -5.99 19.71
CA ALA A 109 -4.80 -7.19 18.90
C ALA A 109 -5.78 -8.24 19.42
N ARG A 110 -6.35 -9.02 18.49
CA ARG A 110 -7.17 -10.18 18.80
C ARG A 110 -6.31 -11.22 19.51
N ALA A 111 -6.76 -11.66 20.68
CA ALA A 111 -6.06 -12.61 21.53
C ALA A 111 -5.60 -13.87 20.76
N GLY A 112 -4.35 -14.28 20.97
CA GLY A 112 -3.76 -15.48 20.39
C GLY A 112 -3.31 -15.34 18.93
N THR A 113 -3.43 -14.15 18.33
CA THR A 113 -3.02 -13.90 16.94
C THR A 113 -1.67 -13.21 16.79
N MET A 114 -1.07 -12.70 17.87
CA MET A 114 0.22 -12.03 17.83
C MET A 114 1.31 -13.00 17.37
N ARG A 115 2.06 -12.63 16.33
CA ARG A 115 3.21 -13.38 15.81
C ARG A 115 4.37 -12.44 15.55
N THR A 116 5.58 -12.88 15.85
CA THR A 116 6.80 -12.20 15.44
C THR A 116 7.04 -12.41 13.94
N ALA A 117 7.36 -11.34 13.23
CA ALA A 117 7.87 -11.40 11.87
C ALA A 117 9.41 -11.41 11.91
N THR A 118 10.02 -12.44 11.34
CA THR A 118 11.47 -12.55 11.24
C THR A 118 11.96 -12.15 9.86
N PHE A 119 13.24 -11.85 9.74
CA PHE A 119 13.92 -11.53 8.50
C PHE A 119 15.18 -12.39 8.42
N ARG A 120 15.24 -13.33 7.46
CA ARG A 120 16.33 -14.30 7.37
C ARG A 120 16.54 -15.04 8.70
N HIS A 121 15.43 -15.43 9.34
CA HIS A 121 15.33 -16.11 10.63
C HIS A 121 15.77 -15.29 11.85
N ALA A 122 16.07 -13.99 11.71
CA ALA A 122 16.34 -13.08 12.81
C ALA A 122 15.10 -12.26 13.18
N ALA A 123 14.88 -12.00 14.47
CA ALA A 123 13.77 -11.15 14.93
C ALA A 123 14.01 -9.65 14.67
N SER A 124 15.26 -9.26 14.42
CA SER A 124 15.66 -7.91 14.08
C SER A 124 16.16 -7.82 12.63
N VAL A 125 16.08 -6.64 12.05
CA VAL A 125 16.59 -6.33 10.72
C VAL A 125 17.15 -4.92 10.68
N THR A 126 18.27 -4.76 9.96
CA THR A 126 18.76 -3.45 9.54
C THR A 126 18.51 -3.31 8.04
N VAL A 127 17.69 -2.34 7.65
CA VAL A 127 17.40 -2.05 6.24
C VAL A 127 18.30 -0.89 5.81
N PRO A 128 19.25 -1.10 4.87
CA PRO A 128 20.10 -0.02 4.39
C PRO A 128 19.30 1.16 3.82
N ALA A 129 19.90 2.35 3.79
CA ALA A 129 19.29 3.49 3.12
C ALA A 129 19.04 3.18 1.63
N GLY A 130 17.87 3.53 1.11
CA GLY A 130 17.48 3.26 -0.28
C GLY A 130 16.92 1.86 -0.54
N GLU A 131 16.93 0.96 0.45
CA GLU A 131 16.59 -0.45 0.28
C GLU A 131 15.25 -0.83 0.93
N ASP A 132 14.82 -2.07 0.69
CA ASP A 132 13.70 -2.72 1.36
C ASP A 132 14.11 -4.04 1.99
N ALA A 133 13.27 -4.54 2.90
CA ALA A 133 13.32 -5.92 3.34
C ALA A 133 11.94 -6.56 3.32
N VAL A 134 11.92 -7.87 3.12
CA VAL A 134 10.70 -8.68 3.18
C VAL A 134 10.86 -9.69 4.29
N SER A 135 9.85 -9.83 5.15
CA SER A 135 9.88 -10.82 6.22
C SER A 135 9.87 -12.24 5.67
N ASP A 136 10.33 -13.18 6.49
CA ASP A 136 10.04 -14.60 6.31
C ASP A 136 8.52 -14.84 6.40
N PRO A 137 8.03 -16.02 5.98
CA PRO A 137 6.61 -16.36 6.13
C PRO A 137 6.21 -16.40 7.60
N VAL A 138 5.16 -15.66 7.95
CA VAL A 138 4.58 -15.64 9.30
C VAL A 138 3.30 -16.49 9.32
N PRO A 139 3.26 -17.63 10.04
CA PRO A 139 2.08 -18.49 10.12
C PRO A 139 0.93 -17.82 10.89
N LEU A 140 0.14 -17.02 10.16
CA LEU A 140 -1.05 -16.34 10.62
C LEU A 140 -2.13 -16.48 9.55
N ARG A 141 -3.18 -17.22 9.86
CA ARG A 141 -4.36 -17.31 8.99
C ARG A 141 -5.10 -15.97 9.02
N VAL A 142 -5.26 -15.36 7.86
CA VAL A 142 -5.99 -14.11 7.67
C VAL A 142 -7.16 -14.35 6.73
N ALA A 143 -8.34 -13.86 7.11
CA ALA A 143 -9.51 -13.83 6.22
C ALA A 143 -9.40 -12.61 5.29
N PRO A 144 -10.10 -12.58 4.14
CA PRO A 144 -10.30 -11.32 3.44
C PRO A 144 -11.08 -10.33 4.32
N ASP A 145 -10.97 -9.03 4.00
CA ASP A 145 -11.77 -7.96 4.62
C ASP A 145 -11.54 -7.78 6.13
N VAL A 146 -10.34 -8.09 6.62
CA VAL A 146 -9.95 -7.87 8.02
C VAL A 146 -8.87 -6.82 8.14
N ASN A 147 -8.79 -6.20 9.32
CA ASN A 147 -7.68 -5.33 9.66
C ASN A 147 -6.54 -6.18 10.26
N LEU A 148 -5.35 -6.00 9.73
CA LEU A 148 -4.10 -6.55 10.23
C LEU A 148 -3.30 -5.43 10.89
N LEU A 149 -2.79 -5.71 12.09
CA LEU A 149 -1.84 -4.88 12.80
C LEU A 149 -0.44 -5.30 12.37
N VAL A 150 0.35 -4.36 11.86
CA VAL A 150 1.79 -4.54 11.61
C VAL A 150 2.52 -3.57 12.51
N THR A 151 3.14 -4.09 13.58
CA THR A 151 3.83 -3.27 14.56
C THR A 151 5.32 -3.34 14.38
N LEU A 152 6.01 -2.20 14.37
CA LEU A 152 7.47 -2.10 14.31
C LEU A 152 7.99 -1.34 15.52
N TYR A 153 9.15 -1.74 16.04
CA TYR A 153 9.87 -0.97 17.06
C TYR A 153 11.17 -0.42 16.48
N THR A 154 11.36 0.90 16.62
CA THR A 154 12.56 1.63 16.17
C THR A 154 13.37 2.08 17.40
N PRO A 155 14.42 1.35 17.82
CA PRO A 155 15.10 1.60 19.09
C PRO A 155 15.96 2.87 19.09
N VAL A 156 16.37 3.34 17.91
CA VAL A 156 17.32 4.44 17.74
C VAL A 156 16.87 5.34 16.59
N ASP A 157 17.43 6.54 16.54
CA ASP A 157 17.22 7.44 15.40
C ASP A 157 17.93 6.86 14.17
N SER A 158 17.15 6.62 13.11
CA SER A 158 17.61 6.09 11.83
C SER A 158 17.50 7.11 10.70
N GLY A 159 17.39 8.41 11.03
CA GLY A 159 17.17 9.48 10.07
C GLY A 159 15.70 9.58 9.63
N PRO A 160 15.40 10.37 8.58
CA PRO A 160 14.03 10.60 8.13
C PRO A 160 13.27 9.29 7.83
N ALA A 161 12.10 9.15 8.43
CA ALA A 161 11.25 7.98 8.30
C ALA A 161 10.58 7.93 6.92
N THR A 162 10.78 6.86 6.16
CA THR A 162 9.97 6.60 4.96
C THR A 162 8.53 6.28 5.37
N TYR A 163 7.55 6.99 4.80
CA TYR A 163 6.14 6.83 5.17
C TYR A 163 5.20 7.02 3.97
N HIS A 164 3.92 6.68 4.18
CA HIS A 164 2.80 7.09 3.34
C HIS A 164 1.92 8.08 4.10
N HIS A 165 1.77 9.29 3.55
CA HIS A 165 1.20 10.44 4.25
C HIS A 165 -0.29 10.30 4.61
N SER A 166 -1.11 9.76 3.71
CA SER A 166 -2.57 9.77 3.81
C SER A 166 -3.15 8.35 3.85
N ALA A 167 -3.05 7.70 5.01
CA ALA A 167 -3.54 6.34 5.17
C ALA A 167 -5.07 6.23 5.11
N LEU A 168 -5.81 7.30 5.44
CA LEU A 168 -7.27 7.27 5.73
C LEU A 168 -7.67 6.11 6.65
N GLN A 169 -6.73 5.73 7.51
CA GLN A 169 -6.77 4.63 8.44
C GLN A 169 -6.03 5.11 9.69
N THR A 170 -6.63 4.90 10.86
CA THR A 170 -5.99 5.23 12.13
C THR A 170 -4.97 4.14 12.46
N SER A 171 -3.71 4.53 12.51
CA SER A 171 -2.59 3.76 13.07
C SER A 171 -2.25 4.33 14.45
N PHE A 172 -1.50 3.58 15.25
CA PHE A 172 -1.26 3.92 16.65
C PHE A 172 0.23 3.95 16.99
N LEU A 173 0.58 4.79 17.95
CA LEU A 173 1.95 4.97 18.42
C LEU A 173 2.00 4.74 19.93
N ALA A 174 2.95 3.92 20.37
CA ALA A 174 3.37 3.86 21.76
C ALA A 174 4.69 4.67 21.88
N PRO A 175 4.69 5.79 22.61
CA PRO A 175 5.79 6.75 22.58
C PRO A 175 7.07 6.26 23.27
N ASP A 176 6.99 5.25 24.14
CA ASP A 176 8.12 4.86 24.99
C ASP A 176 8.29 3.33 25.06
N GLY A 177 9.31 2.80 24.38
CA GLY A 177 9.73 1.41 24.51
C GLY A 177 9.09 0.43 23.51
N ASP A 178 9.51 -0.83 23.64
CA ASP A 178 9.03 -1.93 22.79
C ASP A 178 7.72 -2.51 23.34
N HIS A 179 6.63 -2.18 22.67
CA HIS A 179 5.28 -2.65 22.92
C HIS A 179 4.77 -3.55 21.79
N THR A 180 5.64 -4.01 20.88
CA THR A 180 5.28 -4.77 19.67
C THR A 180 4.53 -6.06 20.01
N ALA A 181 4.95 -6.77 21.05
CA ALA A 181 4.37 -8.04 21.48
C ALA A 181 3.13 -7.88 22.40
N GLN A 182 2.71 -6.66 22.72
CA GLN A 182 1.56 -6.44 23.61
C GLN A 182 0.25 -6.50 22.83
N GLU A 183 -0.61 -7.46 23.19
CA GLU A 183 -1.96 -7.57 22.61
C GLU A 183 -2.85 -6.42 23.05
N SER A 184 -2.72 -5.96 24.30
CA SER A 184 -3.42 -4.77 24.78
C SER A 184 -3.02 -3.53 23.98
N GLY A 185 -4.01 -2.69 23.68
CA GLY A 185 -3.79 -1.38 23.08
C GLY A 185 -3.36 -0.29 24.06
N ALA A 186 -3.27 -0.59 25.36
CA ALA A 186 -3.16 0.44 26.41
C ALA A 186 -1.89 1.32 26.32
N ALA A 187 -0.77 0.75 25.84
CA ALA A 187 0.47 1.51 25.66
C ALA A 187 0.44 2.46 24.45
N TYR A 188 -0.50 2.25 23.53
CA TYR A 188 -0.62 3.04 22.30
C TYR A 188 -1.48 4.28 22.54
N THR A 189 -0.88 5.28 23.17
CA THR A 189 -1.57 6.48 23.66
C THR A 189 -1.70 7.59 22.62
N ALA A 190 -1.06 7.45 21.46
CA ALA A 190 -1.15 8.40 20.35
C ALA A 190 -1.61 7.71 19.05
N THR A 191 -2.12 8.52 18.13
CA THR A 191 -2.61 8.06 16.81
C THR A 191 -1.93 8.81 15.69
N THR A 192 -1.80 8.15 14.53
CA THR A 192 -1.35 8.77 13.29
C THR A 192 -2.24 8.36 12.12
N GLY A 193 -2.41 9.27 11.15
CA GLY A 193 -3.13 9.03 9.91
C GLY A 193 -2.21 8.56 8.76
N SER A 194 -1.02 8.06 9.10
CA SER A 194 0.00 7.65 8.12
C SER A 194 0.44 6.21 8.36
N TRP A 195 1.00 5.57 7.33
CA TRP A 195 1.71 4.30 7.49
C TRP A 195 3.21 4.56 7.46
N TYR A 196 3.93 4.06 8.46
CA TYR A 196 5.38 4.21 8.58
C TYR A 196 6.06 2.91 8.19
N TYR A 197 7.09 3.01 7.35
CA TYR A 197 8.01 1.94 6.97
C TYR A 197 7.40 0.67 6.36
N VAL A 198 6.08 0.57 6.19
CA VAL A 198 5.41 -0.60 5.62
C VAL A 198 4.76 -0.21 4.29
N THR A 199 5.13 -0.89 3.22
CA THR A 199 4.61 -0.63 1.87
C THR A 199 3.74 -1.76 1.33
N GLY A 200 3.79 -2.94 1.94
CA GLY A 200 2.91 -4.02 1.51
C GLY A 200 2.81 -5.19 2.46
N VAL A 201 1.72 -5.93 2.29
CA VAL A 201 1.48 -7.21 2.93
C VAL A 201 1.01 -8.19 1.87
N ASP A 202 1.68 -9.34 1.82
CA ASP A 202 1.28 -10.43 0.95
C ASP A 202 0.79 -11.61 1.80
N VAL A 203 -0.11 -12.40 1.22
CA VAL A 203 -0.66 -13.62 1.81
C VAL A 203 -0.26 -14.83 0.98
N LEU A 204 -0.04 -15.95 1.65
CA LEU A 204 0.28 -17.22 1.00
C LEU A 204 -0.99 -18.02 0.71
N ASP A 205 -1.04 -18.60 -0.50
CA ASP A 205 -2.10 -19.50 -1.00
C ASP A 205 -3.50 -18.87 -0.97
N ALA A 206 -3.57 -17.60 -1.37
CA ALA A 206 -4.85 -16.92 -1.55
C ALA A 206 -5.72 -17.64 -2.59
N PRO A 207 -7.03 -17.78 -2.36
CA PRO A 207 -7.97 -18.29 -3.36
C PRO A 207 -8.30 -17.20 -4.40
N ALA A 208 -7.28 -16.63 -5.03
CA ALA A 208 -7.36 -15.59 -6.04
C ALA A 208 -6.56 -16.01 -7.29
N ALA A 209 -7.05 -15.64 -8.47
CA ALA A 209 -6.36 -15.90 -9.73
C ALA A 209 -5.21 -14.91 -10.01
N GLY A 210 -5.13 -13.82 -9.23
CA GLY A 210 -4.12 -12.78 -9.36
C GLY A 210 -4.45 -11.55 -8.50
N SER A 211 -3.70 -10.47 -8.72
CA SER A 211 -3.88 -9.18 -8.03
C SER A 211 -4.29 -8.09 -9.02
N VAL A 212 -5.11 -7.14 -8.54
CA VAL A 212 -5.40 -5.88 -9.24
C VAL A 212 -4.66 -4.77 -8.50
N VAL A 213 -3.91 -3.95 -9.23
CA VAL A 213 -3.21 -2.79 -8.68
C VAL A 213 -3.94 -1.52 -9.08
N ALA A 214 -4.26 -0.69 -8.10
CA ALA A 214 -4.81 0.64 -8.31
C ALA A 214 -3.67 1.66 -8.22
N LEU A 215 -3.44 2.41 -9.30
CA LEU A 215 -2.49 3.52 -9.35
C LEU A 215 -3.26 4.80 -9.70
N GLY A 216 -3.07 5.86 -8.92
CA GLY A 216 -3.74 7.12 -9.18
C GLY A 216 -3.39 8.20 -8.17
N ASP A 217 -4.20 9.27 -8.17
CA ASP A 217 -4.06 10.40 -7.27
C ASP A 217 -4.75 10.17 -5.91
N SER A 218 -4.94 11.25 -5.14
CA SER A 218 -5.58 11.25 -3.83
C SER A 218 -6.97 10.56 -3.78
N ILE A 219 -7.70 10.47 -4.88
CA ILE A 219 -8.97 9.73 -4.98
C ILE A 219 -8.71 8.23 -4.79
N THR A 220 -7.58 7.72 -5.28
CA THR A 220 -7.14 6.33 -5.08
C THR A 220 -6.72 6.07 -3.64
N ASP A 221 -6.03 7.02 -3.01
CA ASP A 221 -5.77 6.96 -1.56
C ASP A 221 -7.07 7.02 -0.75
N GLY A 222 -8.10 7.68 -1.30
CA GLY A 222 -9.48 7.60 -0.85
C GLY A 222 -10.09 8.93 -0.38
N SER A 223 -9.58 10.07 -0.84
CA SER A 223 -10.12 11.41 -0.56
C SER A 223 -11.66 11.43 -0.57
N GLY A 224 -12.23 12.00 0.50
CA GLY A 224 -13.69 12.03 0.72
C GLY A 224 -14.27 10.79 1.42
N SER A 225 -13.45 9.76 1.69
CA SER A 225 -13.88 8.62 2.51
C SER A 225 -13.80 8.90 4.01
N THR A 226 -14.58 8.18 4.79
CA THR A 226 -14.53 8.25 6.26
C THR A 226 -13.32 7.46 6.77
N SER A 227 -12.45 8.14 7.54
CA SER A 227 -11.26 7.50 8.12
C SER A 227 -11.62 6.25 8.93
N SER A 228 -10.83 5.18 8.73
CA SER A 228 -10.99 3.87 9.39
C SER A 228 -12.32 3.16 9.11
N ALA A 229 -13.09 3.61 8.12
CA ALA A 229 -14.32 2.94 7.71
C ALA A 229 -14.09 1.85 6.64
N ASN A 230 -12.89 1.78 6.05
CA ASN A 230 -12.56 0.88 4.93
C ASN A 230 -13.56 0.99 3.76
N ARG A 231 -13.87 2.24 3.37
CA ARG A 231 -14.81 2.57 2.28
C ARG A 231 -14.15 3.35 1.16
N ARG A 232 -12.82 3.27 1.02
CA ARG A 232 -12.12 3.85 -0.14
C ARG A 232 -12.54 3.06 -1.38
N TRP A 233 -12.46 3.66 -2.57
CA TRP A 233 -12.93 2.93 -3.76
C TRP A 233 -12.16 1.61 -4.00
N PRO A 234 -10.85 1.47 -3.68
CA PRO A 234 -10.17 0.17 -3.78
C PRO A 234 -10.73 -0.87 -2.81
N ASP A 235 -11.11 -0.48 -1.58
CA ASP A 235 -11.79 -1.37 -0.62
C ASP A 235 -13.12 -1.87 -1.19
N ARG A 236 -13.91 -0.96 -1.80
CA ARG A 236 -15.19 -1.29 -2.45
C ARG A 236 -14.99 -2.20 -3.66
N LEU A 237 -13.95 -1.98 -4.46
CA LEU A 237 -13.60 -2.85 -5.57
C LEU A 237 -13.26 -4.25 -5.06
N ALA A 238 -12.41 -4.36 -4.04
CA ALA A 238 -12.08 -5.64 -3.42
C ALA A 238 -13.33 -6.38 -2.92
N ALA A 239 -14.26 -5.68 -2.25
CA ALA A 239 -15.53 -6.26 -1.82
C ALA A 239 -16.39 -6.77 -2.99
N ARG A 240 -16.45 -6.02 -4.10
CA ARG A 240 -17.16 -6.44 -5.31
C ARG A 240 -16.53 -7.68 -5.94
N LEU A 241 -15.20 -7.71 -6.07
CA LEU A 241 -14.48 -8.86 -6.64
C LEU A 241 -14.69 -10.13 -5.82
N ARG A 242 -14.73 -10.03 -4.48
CA ARG A 242 -15.03 -11.18 -3.60
C ARG A 242 -16.46 -11.68 -3.73
N ALA A 243 -17.40 -10.80 -4.08
CA ALA A 243 -18.81 -11.14 -4.27
C ALA A 243 -19.11 -11.71 -5.65
N LEU A 244 -18.16 -11.65 -6.60
CA LEU A 244 -18.32 -12.30 -7.89
C LEU A 244 -18.39 -13.83 -7.71
N PRO A 245 -19.21 -14.52 -8.51
CA PRO A 245 -19.15 -15.97 -8.58
C PRO A 245 -17.71 -16.41 -8.85
N ARG A 246 -17.25 -17.47 -8.18
CA ARG A 246 -16.03 -18.14 -8.63
C ARG A 246 -16.29 -18.53 -10.08
N SER A 247 -15.46 -18.04 -11.01
CA SER A 247 -15.50 -18.53 -12.37
C SER A 247 -15.40 -20.05 -12.27
N ALA A 248 -16.43 -20.75 -12.74
CA ALA A 248 -16.35 -22.20 -12.91
C ALA A 248 -15.14 -22.41 -13.82
N GLY A 249 -14.05 -22.92 -13.24
CA GLY A 249 -12.83 -23.14 -13.98
C GLY A 249 -13.19 -23.97 -15.19
N SER A 250 -12.88 -23.44 -16.38
CA SER A 250 -12.79 -24.23 -17.58
C SER A 250 -11.83 -25.37 -17.25
N GLY A 251 -12.38 -26.57 -17.07
CA GLY A 251 -11.57 -27.78 -16.96
C GLY A 251 -10.72 -27.87 -18.22
N CYS A 252 -9.42 -27.89 -18.04
CA CYS A 252 -8.50 -28.52 -18.99
C CYS A 252 -8.24 -29.94 -18.49
#